data_AF-A0A951T478-F1
#
_entry.id   AF-A0A951T478-F1
#
_cell.length_a   1.000
_cell.length_b   1.000
_cell.length_c   1.000
_cell.angle_alpha   90.00
_cell.angle_beta   90.00
_cell.angle_gamma   90.00
#
_symmetry.space_group_name_H-M   'P 1'
#
loop_
_entity.id
_entity.type
_entity.pdbx_description
1 polymer ?
#
loop_
_entity_poly.entity_id
_entity_poly.type
_entity_poly.pdbx_seq_one_letter_code
_entity_poly.pdbx_strand_id
1 'polypeptide(L)'
;MIEHVRGMGRIFEFRKRSVHNFERITLMINNLPLDDPEYCGRLRDHLSVAAQAVDSRLKAIETEEAIQRNQAGILEALDNVRSSIMALGDASRSQREAMQSKVLQLEELLVNSFYGLGLTDSQEKFLLDLVGNFVKEMVAQLDRGNEAQRILEELGDQLEALRAG
;
A
#
# COMPACT_ATOMS: atom_id res chain seq x y z
N MET A 1 -26.22 -19.36 -26.47
CA MET A 1 -27.56 -18.75 -26.68
C MET A 1 -27.72 -17.45 -25.89
N ILE A 2 -27.46 -17.43 -24.57
CA ILE A 2 -27.61 -16.21 -23.71
C ILE A 2 -26.64 -15.07 -24.10
N GLU A 3 -25.37 -15.36 -24.40
CA GLU A 3 -24.40 -14.33 -24.84
C GLU A 3 -24.83 -13.58 -26.11
N HIS A 4 -25.47 -14.27 -27.06
CA HIS A 4 -25.94 -13.65 -28.30
C HIS A 4 -27.10 -12.68 -28.04
N VAL A 5 -27.95 -12.96 -27.04
CA VAL A 5 -29.10 -12.10 -26.73
C VAL A 5 -28.71 -10.91 -25.88
N ARG A 6 -27.62 -10.97 -25.11
CA ARG A 6 -27.07 -9.82 -24.36
C ARG A 6 -26.76 -8.62 -25.26
N GLY A 7 -26.31 -8.88 -26.49
CA GLY A 7 -25.99 -7.84 -27.47
C GLY A 7 -27.19 -7.25 -28.21
N MET A 8 -28.40 -7.80 -28.03
CA MET A 8 -29.60 -7.41 -28.80
C MET A 8 -30.42 -6.26 -28.18
N GLY A 9 -29.88 -5.59 -27.15
CA GLY A 9 -30.52 -4.46 -26.47
C GLY A 9 -31.18 -4.83 -25.13
N ARG A 10 -31.73 -3.84 -24.43
CA ARG A 10 -32.26 -3.98 -23.06
C ARG A 10 -33.45 -4.94 -22.97
N ILE A 11 -34.33 -4.94 -23.96
CA ILE A 11 -35.49 -5.84 -24.05
C ILE A 11 -35.56 -6.37 -25.48
N PHE A 12 -35.69 -7.68 -25.64
CA PHE A 12 -35.80 -8.35 -26.93
C PHE A 12 -36.89 -9.43 -26.87
N GLU A 13 -37.84 -9.40 -27.82
CA GLU A 13 -38.93 -10.38 -27.88
C GLU A 13 -38.89 -11.15 -29.19
N PHE A 14 -39.10 -12.47 -29.10
CA PHE A 14 -39.19 -13.35 -30.26
C PHE A 14 -40.16 -14.50 -30.01
N ARG A 15 -41.25 -14.54 -30.78
CA ARG A 15 -42.35 -15.52 -30.64
C ARG A 15 -42.94 -15.47 -29.22
N LYS A 16 -42.99 -16.61 -28.51
CA LYS A 16 -43.42 -16.70 -27.12
C LYS A 16 -42.29 -16.42 -26.12
N ARG A 17 -41.17 -15.84 -26.56
CA ARG A 17 -40.01 -15.57 -25.70
C ARG A 17 -39.79 -14.07 -25.54
N SER A 18 -39.38 -13.67 -24.36
CA SER A 18 -38.94 -12.30 -24.07
C SER A 18 -37.67 -12.35 -23.23
N VAL A 19 -36.73 -11.47 -23.54
CA VAL A 19 -35.42 -11.38 -22.91
C VAL A 19 -35.25 -9.98 -22.38
N HIS A 20 -34.91 -9.86 -21.11
CA HIS A 20 -34.61 -8.61 -20.43
C HIS A 20 -33.14 -8.65 -20.01
N ASN A 21 -32.34 -7.82 -20.67
CA ASN A 21 -30.92 -7.68 -20.38
C ASN A 21 -30.70 -6.51 -19.42
N PHE A 22 -30.07 -6.81 -18.31
CA PHE A 22 -29.51 -5.85 -17.38
C PHE A 22 -27.97 -5.95 -17.42
N GLU A 23 -27.30 -5.09 -16.67
CA GLU A 23 -25.84 -4.99 -16.70
C GLU A 23 -25.17 -6.31 -16.28
N ARG A 24 -25.69 -6.95 -15.23
CA ARG A 24 -25.11 -8.15 -14.60
C ARG A 24 -25.91 -9.40 -14.89
N ILE A 25 -27.21 -9.30 -15.17
CA ILE A 25 -28.06 -10.47 -15.46
C ILE A 25 -28.81 -10.38 -16.79
N THR A 26 -29.19 -11.54 -17.31
CA THR A 26 -30.13 -11.66 -18.42
C THR A 26 -31.28 -12.56 -17.99
N LEU A 27 -32.49 -12.02 -17.97
CA LEU A 27 -33.71 -12.80 -17.72
C LEU A 27 -34.31 -13.22 -19.06
N MET A 28 -34.52 -14.52 -19.26
CA MET A 28 -35.16 -15.07 -20.46
C MET A 28 -36.45 -15.79 -20.09
N ILE A 29 -37.57 -15.27 -20.57
CA ILE A 29 -38.90 -15.83 -20.45
C ILE A 29 -39.14 -16.69 -21.69
N ASN A 30 -39.37 -17.99 -21.52
CA ASN A 30 -39.48 -18.92 -22.65
C ASN A 30 -40.91 -19.12 -23.16
N ASN A 31 -41.92 -18.74 -22.37
CA ASN A 31 -43.32 -18.94 -22.70
C ASN A 31 -44.18 -17.79 -22.17
N LEU A 32 -44.38 -16.77 -23.01
CA LEU A 32 -45.30 -15.68 -22.75
C LEU A 32 -46.75 -16.10 -23.08
N PRO A 33 -47.72 -15.79 -22.20
CA PRO A 33 -49.14 -16.00 -22.47
C PRO A 33 -49.64 -14.93 -23.43
N LEU A 34 -49.46 -15.16 -24.73
CA LEU A 34 -49.87 -14.21 -25.78
C LEU A 34 -51.39 -14.09 -25.93
N ASP A 35 -52.14 -15.05 -25.37
CA ASP A 35 -53.60 -15.12 -25.47
C ASP A 35 -54.31 -14.12 -24.53
N ASP A 36 -53.61 -13.59 -23.52
CA ASP A 36 -54.06 -12.52 -22.63
C ASP A 36 -53.01 -11.39 -22.58
N PRO A 37 -53.17 -10.35 -23.42
CA PRO A 37 -52.23 -9.23 -23.47
C PRO A 37 -52.07 -8.47 -22.15
N GLU A 38 -53.14 -8.39 -21.35
CA GLU A 38 -53.15 -7.63 -20.09
C GLU A 38 -52.37 -8.39 -19.00
N TYR A 39 -52.59 -9.71 -18.89
CA TYR A 39 -51.80 -10.57 -18.02
C TYR A 39 -50.33 -10.64 -18.47
N CYS A 40 -50.08 -10.72 -19.77
CA CYS A 40 -48.73 -10.70 -20.33
C CYS A 40 -47.98 -9.41 -19.99
N GLY A 41 -48.65 -8.25 -20.05
CA GLY A 41 -48.09 -6.96 -19.63
C GLY A 41 -47.70 -6.96 -18.14
N ARG A 42 -48.63 -7.33 -17.25
CA ARG A 42 -48.36 -7.41 -15.80
C ARG A 42 -47.20 -8.35 -15.46
N LEU A 43 -47.14 -9.51 -16.13
CA LEU A 43 -46.06 -10.48 -15.92
C LEU A 43 -44.70 -9.89 -16.30
N ARG A 44 -44.61 -9.17 -17.42
CA ARG A 44 -43.38 -8.48 -17.83
C ARG A 44 -42.96 -7.44 -16.82
N ASP A 45 -43.89 -6.63 -16.32
CA ASP A 45 -43.59 -5.59 -15.35
C ASP A 45 -43.05 -6.19 -14.05
N HIS A 46 -43.72 -7.20 -13.50
CA HIS A 46 -43.26 -7.88 -12.29
C HIS A 46 -41.89 -8.54 -12.46
N LEU A 47 -41.67 -9.21 -13.59
CA LEU A 47 -40.39 -9.86 -13.89
C LEU A 47 -39.27 -8.86 -14.15
N SER A 48 -39.57 -7.72 -14.78
CA SER A 48 -38.63 -6.62 -14.99
C SER A 48 -38.21 -6.00 -13.65
N VAL A 49 -39.15 -5.76 -12.73
CA VAL A 49 -38.86 -5.27 -11.37
C VAL A 49 -38.03 -6.28 -10.59
N ALA A 50 -38.38 -7.57 -10.63
CA ALA A 50 -37.61 -8.62 -9.97
C ALA A 50 -36.18 -8.70 -10.53
N ALA A 51 -36.02 -8.67 -11.85
CA ALA A 51 -34.71 -8.68 -12.49
C ALA A 51 -33.88 -7.42 -12.14
N GLN A 52 -34.50 -6.24 -12.09
CA GLN A 52 -33.83 -5.02 -11.65
C GLN A 52 -33.36 -5.11 -10.18
N ALA A 53 -34.17 -5.72 -9.31
CA ALA A 53 -33.79 -5.93 -7.91
C ALA A 53 -32.61 -6.90 -7.78
N VAL A 54 -32.61 -7.99 -8.56
CA VAL A 54 -31.49 -8.94 -8.61
C VAL A 54 -30.22 -8.27 -9.15
N ASP A 55 -30.30 -7.51 -10.24
CA ASP A 55 -29.15 -6.77 -10.79
C ASP A 55 -28.57 -5.79 -9.77
N SER A 56 -29.42 -5.05 -9.07
CA SER A 56 -29.02 -4.11 -8.01
C SER A 56 -28.37 -4.82 -6.82
N ARG A 57 -28.90 -5.98 -6.41
CA ARG A 57 -28.30 -6.77 -5.33
C ARG A 57 -26.95 -7.35 -5.74
N LEU A 58 -26.82 -7.81 -6.98
CA LEU A 58 -25.54 -8.31 -7.50
C LEU A 58 -24.50 -7.19 -7.55
N LYS A 59 -24.88 -5.97 -7.96
CA LYS A 59 -24.02 -4.78 -7.87
C LYS A 59 -23.55 -4.48 -6.44
N ALA A 60 -24.46 -4.58 -5.47
CA ALA A 60 -24.12 -4.37 -4.06
C ALA A 60 -23.10 -5.42 -3.59
N ILE A 61 -23.30 -6.70 -3.93
CA ILE A 61 -22.38 -7.78 -3.59
C ILE A 61 -20.99 -7.55 -4.23
N GLU A 62 -20.93 -7.24 -5.53
CA GLU A 62 -19.66 -6.94 -6.22
C GLU A 62 -18.92 -5.77 -5.56
N THR A 63 -19.66 -4.75 -5.11
CA THR A 63 -19.10 -3.59 -4.41
C THR A 63 -18.59 -3.97 -3.03
N GLU A 64 -19.35 -4.76 -2.26
CA GLU A 64 -18.94 -5.29 -0.96
C GLU A 64 -17.68 -6.15 -1.08
N GLU A 65 -17.60 -7.04 -2.06
CA GLU A 65 -16.43 -7.87 -2.35
C GLU A 65 -15.22 -7.04 -2.79
N ALA A 66 -15.41 -5.98 -3.59
CA ALA A 66 -14.34 -5.08 -3.98
C ALA A 66 -13.80 -4.31 -2.76
N ILE A 67 -14.67 -3.84 -1.87
CA ILE A 67 -14.28 -3.17 -0.61
C ILE A 67 -13.48 -4.13 0.27
N GLN A 68 -13.96 -5.36 0.47
CA GLN A 68 -13.26 -6.37 1.28
C GLN A 68 -11.87 -6.69 0.71
N ARG A 69 -11.74 -6.87 -0.61
CA ARG A 69 -10.45 -7.09 -1.27
C ARG A 69 -9.51 -5.90 -1.11
N ASN A 70 -10.03 -4.68 -1.26
CA ASN A 70 -9.23 -3.47 -1.07
C ASN A 70 -8.77 -3.31 0.38
N GLN A 71 -9.63 -3.60 1.36
CA GLN A 71 -9.26 -3.59 2.77
C GLN A 71 -8.15 -4.60 3.08
N ALA A 72 -8.27 -5.84 2.58
CA ALA A 72 -7.22 -6.84 2.73
C ALA A 72 -5.89 -6.40 2.11
N GLY A 73 -5.93 -5.84 0.89
CA GLY A 73 -4.73 -5.34 0.21
C GLY A 73 -4.10 -4.13 0.90
N ILE A 74 -4.90 -3.24 1.50
CA ILE A 74 -4.40 -2.12 2.31
C ILE A 74 -3.68 -2.65 3.55
N LEU A 75 -4.27 -3.59 4.29
CA LEU A 75 -3.64 -4.18 5.48
C LEU A 75 -2.31 -4.87 5.14
N GLU A 76 -2.25 -5.61 4.04
CA GLU A 76 -1.01 -6.22 3.55
C GLU A 76 0.05 -5.17 3.18
N ALA A 77 -0.34 -4.11 2.48
CA ALA A 77 0.56 -3.01 2.14
C ALA A 77 1.11 -2.31 3.40
N LEU A 78 0.26 -2.08 4.41
CA LEU A 78 0.67 -1.51 5.69
C LEU A 78 1.69 -2.41 6.42
N ASP A 79 1.47 -3.73 6.42
CA ASP A 79 2.42 -4.69 7.01
C ASP A 79 3.77 -4.67 6.28
N ASN A 80 3.76 -4.59 4.95
CA ASN A 80 4.98 -4.47 4.15
C ASN A 80 5.73 -3.16 4.43
N VAL A 81 5.03 -2.03 4.51
CA VAL A 81 5.64 -0.73 4.85
C VAL A 81 6.26 -0.77 6.24
N ARG A 82 5.55 -1.31 7.25
CA ARG A 82 6.07 -1.46 8.61
C ARG A 82 7.36 -2.29 8.63
N SER A 83 7.35 -3.45 7.98
CA SER A 83 8.55 -4.32 7.92
C SER A 83 9.74 -3.60 7.25
N SER A 84 9.47 -2.80 6.22
CA SER A 84 10.50 -2.01 5.52
C SER A 84 11.07 -0.90 6.41
N ILE A 85 10.22 -0.23 7.18
CA ILE A 85 10.61 0.80 8.16
C ILE A 85 11.48 0.17 9.26
N MET A 86 11.07 -0.97 9.83
CA MET A 86 11.86 -1.68 10.84
C MET A 86 13.23 -2.11 10.28
N ALA A 87 13.26 -2.72 9.09
CA ALA A 87 14.51 -3.13 8.45
C ALA A 87 15.43 -1.93 8.14
N LEU A 88 14.87 -0.79 7.72
CA LEU A 88 15.63 0.46 7.54
C LEU A 88 16.18 0.97 8.87
N GLY A 89 15.39 0.92 9.94
CA GLY A 89 15.81 1.30 11.29
C GLY A 89 16.98 0.47 11.79
N ASP A 90 16.93 -0.86 11.61
CA ASP A 90 18.01 -1.77 12.01
C ASP A 90 19.28 -1.55 11.17
N ALA A 91 19.13 -1.40 9.85
CA ALA A 91 20.24 -1.12 8.95
C ALA A 91 20.93 0.21 9.28
N SER A 92 20.15 1.25 9.56
CA SER A 92 20.63 2.58 9.98
C SER A 92 21.40 2.51 11.30
N ARG A 93 20.87 1.77 12.29
CA ARG A 93 21.56 1.55 13.58
C ARG A 93 22.90 0.85 13.38
N SER A 94 22.93 -0.25 12.63
CA SER A 94 24.15 -1.01 12.36
C SER A 94 25.19 -0.17 11.59
N GLN A 95 24.75 0.59 10.58
CA GLN A 95 25.63 1.49 9.84
C GLN A 95 26.25 2.57 10.74
N ARG A 96 25.48 3.09 11.71
CA ARG A 96 25.95 4.10 12.66
C ARG A 96 27.00 3.53 13.62
N GLU A 97 26.76 2.36 14.19
CA GLU A 97 27.72 1.66 15.06
C GLU A 97 29.04 1.41 14.32
N ALA A 98 28.96 0.94 13.06
CA ALA A 98 30.12 0.75 12.21
C ALA A 98 30.85 2.07 11.92
N MET A 99 30.11 3.16 11.68
CA MET A 99 30.70 4.47 11.41
C MET A 99 31.38 5.06 12.66
N GLN A 100 30.74 4.98 13.84
CA GLN A 100 31.35 5.41 15.10
C GLN A 100 32.65 4.64 15.39
N SER A 101 32.64 3.32 15.18
CA SER A 101 33.85 2.50 15.33
C SER A 101 34.97 2.96 14.38
N LYS A 102 34.65 3.26 13.12
CA LYS A 102 35.64 3.77 12.14
C LYS A 102 36.17 5.15 12.48
N VAL A 103 35.34 6.04 13.04
CA VAL A 103 35.78 7.37 13.48
C VAL A 103 36.79 7.25 14.62
N LEU A 104 36.51 6.42 15.62
CA LEU A 104 37.45 6.17 16.72
C LEU A 104 38.76 5.54 16.24
N GLN A 105 38.69 4.57 15.31
CA GLN A 105 39.88 3.98 14.70
C GLN A 105 40.69 5.01 13.91
N LEU A 106 40.04 5.92 13.19
CA LEU A 106 40.71 6.99 12.46
C LEU A 106 41.45 7.95 13.41
N GLU A 107 40.83 8.31 14.53
CA GLU A 107 41.45 9.16 15.56
C GLU A 107 42.72 8.49 16.11
N GLU A 108 42.65 7.22 16.50
CA GLU A 108 43.80 6.47 17.01
C GLU A 108 44.94 6.34 15.99
N LEU A 109 44.60 6.01 14.73
CA LEU A 109 45.58 5.90 13.64
C LEU A 109 46.29 7.24 13.37
N LEU A 110 45.55 8.35 13.39
CA LEU A 110 46.12 9.67 13.15
C LEU A 110 47.05 10.09 14.29
N VAL A 111 46.63 9.94 15.55
CA VAL A 111 47.48 10.21 16.72
C VAL A 111 48.78 9.41 16.65
N ASN A 112 48.69 8.10 16.39
CA ASN A 112 49.86 7.24 16.28
C ASN A 112 50.78 7.60 15.10
N SER A 113 50.22 8.09 13.99
CA SER A 113 51.00 8.49 12.81
C SER A 113 51.83 9.75 13.04
N PHE A 114 51.35 10.70 13.86
CA PHE A 114 52.06 11.95 14.13
C PHE A 114 53.35 11.75 14.92
N TYR A 115 53.37 10.80 15.87
CA TYR A 115 54.57 10.43 16.63
C TYR A 115 55.75 9.98 15.73
N GLY A 116 55.48 9.43 14.53
CA GLY A 116 56.50 8.97 13.60
C GLY A 116 57.05 10.03 12.63
N LEU A 117 56.45 11.22 12.58
CA LEU A 117 56.72 12.22 11.52
C LEU A 117 57.79 13.27 11.89
N GLY A 118 58.30 13.27 13.12
CA GLY A 118 59.34 14.22 13.55
C GLY A 118 58.88 15.69 13.52
N LEU A 119 57.58 15.92 13.77
CA LEU A 119 56.97 17.24 13.78
C LEU A 119 57.45 18.08 14.98
N THR A 120 57.37 19.40 14.86
CA THR A 120 57.52 20.28 16.02
C THR A 120 56.25 20.25 16.88
N ASP A 121 56.37 20.52 18.18
CA ASP A 121 55.22 20.57 19.11
C ASP A 121 54.06 21.46 18.61
N SER A 122 54.39 22.56 17.93
CA SER A 122 53.39 23.47 17.35
C SER A 122 52.64 22.89 16.15
N GLN A 123 53.33 22.09 15.31
CA GLN A 123 52.75 21.40 14.17
C GLN A 123 51.86 20.23 14.62
N GLU A 124 52.35 19.45 15.59
CA GLU A 124 51.59 18.36 16.18
C GLU A 124 50.29 18.87 16.82
N LYS A 125 50.38 19.95 17.62
CA LYS A 125 49.21 20.57 18.23
C LYS A 125 48.20 21.10 17.20
N PHE A 126 48.67 21.74 16.13
CA PHE A 126 47.79 22.21 15.05
C PHE A 126 47.04 21.07 14.37
N LEU A 127 47.72 19.96 14.06
CA LEU A 127 47.10 18.80 13.41
C LEU A 127 46.14 18.07 14.34
N LEU A 128 46.50 17.91 15.62
CA LEU A 128 45.61 17.33 16.63
C LEU A 128 44.34 18.17 16.80
N ASP A 129 44.45 19.50 16.85
CA ASP A 129 43.29 20.38 16.93
C ASP A 129 42.42 20.30 15.66
N LEU A 130 43.03 20.25 14.47
CA LEU A 130 42.31 20.12 13.19
C LEU A 130 41.53 18.81 13.11
N VAL A 131 42.20 17.68 13.40
CA VAL A 131 41.59 16.35 13.37
C VAL A 131 40.51 16.23 14.45
N GLY A 132 40.80 16.68 15.67
CA GLY A 132 39.85 16.65 16.77
C GLY A 132 38.58 17.45 16.49
N ASN A 133 38.71 18.61 15.84
CA ASN A 133 37.55 19.40 15.41
C ASN A 133 36.75 18.68 14.31
N PHE A 134 37.41 18.10 13.31
CA PHE A 134 36.73 17.36 12.23
C PHE A 134 36.01 16.10 12.76
N VAL A 135 36.64 15.36 13.66
CA VAL A 135 36.03 14.19 14.33
C VAL A 135 34.80 14.62 15.12
N LYS A 136 34.87 15.71 15.89
CA LYS A 136 33.70 16.26 16.61
C LYS A 136 32.56 16.62 15.67
N GLU A 137 32.85 17.25 14.53
CA GLU A 137 31.84 17.58 13.51
C GLU A 137 31.20 16.32 12.90
N MET A 138 31.98 15.28 12.60
CA MET A 138 31.46 14.00 12.11
C MET A 138 30.56 13.31 13.13
N VAL A 139 30.95 13.28 14.40
CA VAL A 139 30.12 12.70 15.48
C VAL A 139 28.81 13.48 15.62
N ALA A 140 28.86 14.82 15.59
CA ALA A 140 27.65 15.64 15.63
C ALA A 140 26.72 15.40 14.42
N GLN A 141 27.25 15.09 13.23
CA GLN A 141 26.44 14.70 12.08
C GLN A 141 25.78 13.32 12.27
N LEU A 142 26.49 12.36 12.85
CA LEU A 142 25.94 11.05 13.18
C LEU A 142 24.78 11.16 14.18
N ASP A 143 24.91 12.03 15.17
CA ASP A 143 23.87 12.28 16.17
C ASP A 143 22.61 12.92 15.57
N ARG A 144 22.75 13.78 14.54
CA ARG A 144 21.58 14.30 13.80
C ARG A 144 20.82 13.18 13.06
N GLY A 145 21.49 12.09 12.69
CA GLY A 145 20.85 10.90 12.14
C GLY A 145 19.90 10.19 13.12
N ASN A 146 19.98 10.46 14.43
CA ASN A 146 19.05 9.93 15.43
C ASN A 146 17.63 10.46 15.24
N GLU A 147 17.47 11.68 14.71
CA GLU A 147 16.15 12.27 14.49
C GLU A 147 15.36 11.50 13.44
N ALA A 148 16.02 11.14 12.33
CA ALA A 148 15.41 10.35 11.27
C ALA A 148 15.01 8.95 11.79
N GLN A 149 15.82 8.35 12.65
CA GLN A 149 15.52 7.07 13.28
C GLN A 149 14.26 7.16 14.16
N ARG A 150 14.17 8.20 14.99
CA ARG A 150 13.04 8.43 15.88
C ARG A 150 11.74 8.61 15.10
N ILE A 151 11.78 9.36 13.99
CA ILE A 151 10.64 9.52 13.10
C ILE A 151 10.21 8.18 12.48
N LEU A 152 11.17 7.34 12.08
CA LEU A 152 10.87 6.01 11.54
C LEU A 152 10.24 5.09 12.60
N GLU A 153 10.73 5.12 13.83
CA GLU A 153 10.15 4.36 14.96
C GLU A 153 8.73 4.85 15.26
N GLU A 154 8.52 6.17 15.36
CA GLU A 154 7.19 6.78 15.57
C GLU A 154 6.21 6.43 14.43
N LEU A 155 6.67 6.40 13.17
CA LEU A 155 5.85 5.97 12.03
C LEU A 155 5.49 4.48 12.11
N GLY A 156 6.44 3.63 12.53
CA GLY A 156 6.18 2.20 12.75
C GLY A 156 5.06 1.97 13.77
N ASP A 157 5.11 2.67 14.90
CA ASP A 157 4.11 2.60 15.96
C ASP A 157 2.73 3.11 15.51
N GLN A 158 2.70 4.21 14.75
CA GLN A 158 1.45 4.75 14.19
C GLN A 158 0.77 3.77 13.22
N LEU A 159 1.56 3.07 12.40
CA LEU A 159 1.04 2.05 11.49
C LEU A 159 0.49 0.84 12.25
N GLU A 160 1.08 0.49 13.39
CA GLU A 160 0.57 -0.58 14.25
C GLU A 160 -0.76 -0.19 14.91
N ALA A 161 -0.89 1.05 15.38
CA ALA A 161 -2.14 1.57 15.94
C ALA A 161 -3.27 1.59 14.90
N LEU A 162 -2.99 1.97 13.64
CA LEU A 162 -3.96 1.97 12.54
C LEU A 162 -4.45 0.58 12.15
N ARG A 163 -3.68 -0.47 12.45
CA ARG A 163 -4.10 -1.86 12.24
C ARG A 163 -4.95 -2.40 13.39
N ALA A 164 -4.72 -1.93 14.61
CA ALA A 164 -5.40 -2.41 15.80
C ALA A 164 -6.82 -1.82 16.00
N GLY A 165 -7.11 -0.68 15.36
CA GLY A 165 -8.43 -0.03 15.33
C GLY A 165 -9.25 -0.42 14.11
#